data_AF-C3QXW8-F1
#
_entry.id   AF-C3QXW8-F1
#
_cell.length_a   1.000
_cell.length_b   1.000
_cell.length_c   1.000
_cell.angle_alpha   90.00
_cell.angle_beta   90.00
_cell.angle_gamma   90.00
#
_symmetry.space_group_name_H-M   'P 1'
#
loop_
_entity.id
_entity.type
_entity.pdbx_description
1 polymer ?
#
loop_
_entity_poly.entity_id
_entity_poly.type
_entity_poly.pdbx_seq_one_letter_code
_entity_poly.pdbx_strand_id
1 'polypeptide(L)'
;MGDIYKGNSSGEYVSDVNWTDAADKSTGTYIKYFYENASGRDTFCGSIYWEKPNTPETGEPASTGGSGGWSQGHALDIVIDAYIRHANNPEYQAHLYENIMKPFLPAFDDWNEHCGYGGKDFWNNFYDDMEWMALSCLRVYELTGDQDYYSALMKMWNHIKGAKNDYKGVGGMAWKTDAPASRMSCSNGPGCLLAMKLYQLTVKEAKDGWEEQAAYYLNFAKEVYNWMTAYLCDISTGQVYDNLSIKDDGTPGDPDKVALSYNQGTFMAAALELYNATGEDEYLRNAVAFGSYQVNKKMDSNYPVFSGEGNSGDNLLFRGIFVRYFLDMVKQPTNSLYPEKTKNKFIAALRSCSDVLWTLAHPEGYYVWEYDWAKAPTFGNRDNREDRLTISLNAEVPGATMIEIRARYEDWVQGKATEKANWVGPDFGKKAEE
;
A
#
# COMPACT_ATOMS: atom_id res chain seq x y z
N MET A 1 6.92 -9.21 27.76
CA MET A 1 6.57 -7.76 27.76
C MET A 1 7.65 -6.86 28.39
N GLY A 2 8.47 -7.35 29.34
CA GLY A 2 9.49 -6.51 30.02
C GLY A 2 10.58 -5.89 29.13
N ASP A 3 10.85 -6.44 27.96
CA ASP A 3 11.90 -5.92 27.04
C ASP A 3 11.38 -4.98 25.95
N ILE A 4 10.06 -4.97 25.66
CA ILE A 4 9.44 -4.08 24.64
C ILE A 4 9.08 -2.71 25.24
N TYR A 5 8.77 -2.67 26.54
CA TYR A 5 8.24 -1.49 27.22
C TYR A 5 9.20 -1.02 28.32
N LYS A 6 10.30 -0.35 27.95
CA LYS A 6 11.23 0.29 28.90
C LYS A 6 10.89 1.76 29.22
N GLY A 7 9.69 2.22 28.83
CA GLY A 7 9.24 3.60 29.02
C GLY A 7 8.24 3.80 30.17
N ASN A 8 8.24 5.00 30.76
CA ASN A 8 7.19 5.46 31.67
C ASN A 8 5.91 5.85 30.90
N SER A 9 4.84 6.21 31.62
CA SER A 9 3.50 6.53 31.10
C SER A 9 3.42 7.68 30.07
N SER A 10 4.55 8.28 29.69
CA SER A 10 4.70 9.25 28.59
C SER A 10 4.98 8.62 27.22
N GLY A 11 5.14 7.29 27.11
CA GLY A 11 5.08 6.59 25.82
C GLY A 11 6.36 6.61 24.96
N GLU A 12 7.53 6.81 25.55
CA GLU A 12 8.80 6.59 24.83
C GLU A 12 9.13 5.10 24.77
N TYR A 13 8.86 4.51 23.60
CA TYR A 13 9.31 3.18 23.20
C TYR A 13 10.73 3.29 22.66
N VAL A 14 11.69 2.76 23.40
CA VAL A 14 13.06 2.56 22.91
C VAL A 14 13.21 1.06 22.68
N SER A 15 12.93 0.62 21.45
CA SER A 15 13.44 -0.68 21.00
C SER A 15 14.89 -0.47 20.59
N ASP A 16 15.82 -1.25 21.16
CA ASP A 16 17.24 -1.28 20.77
C ASP A 16 17.44 -1.93 19.38
N VAL A 17 16.37 -2.01 18.58
CA VAL A 17 16.33 -2.65 17.26
C VAL A 17 16.95 -1.70 16.25
N ASN A 18 17.98 -2.18 15.56
CA ASN A 18 18.46 -1.52 14.35
C ASN A 18 17.47 -1.80 13.21
N TRP A 19 16.57 -0.85 12.96
CA TRP A 19 15.51 -1.01 11.97
C TRP A 19 16.00 -1.13 10.54
N THR A 20 17.18 -0.59 10.20
CA THR A 20 17.81 -0.82 8.90
C THR A 20 18.21 -2.29 8.73
N ASP A 21 18.90 -2.86 9.71
CA ASP A 21 19.28 -4.29 9.71
C ASP A 21 18.04 -5.21 9.74
N ALA A 22 17.01 -4.83 10.50
CA ALA A 22 15.74 -5.54 10.53
C ALA A 22 15.06 -5.60 9.15
N ALA A 23 15.01 -4.46 8.46
CA ALA A 23 14.48 -4.37 7.11
C ALA A 23 15.33 -5.16 6.09
N ASP A 24 16.66 -5.11 6.18
CA ASP A 24 17.54 -5.90 5.30
C ASP A 24 17.32 -7.40 5.46
N LYS A 25 17.17 -7.87 6.69
CA LYS A 25 16.87 -9.27 7.00
C LYS A 25 15.49 -9.68 6.53
N SER A 26 14.48 -8.85 6.76
CA SER A 26 13.11 -9.09 6.30
C SER A 26 13.04 -9.13 4.77
N THR A 27 13.50 -8.09 4.10
CA THR A 27 13.45 -7.96 2.63
C THR A 27 14.34 -9.00 1.95
N GLY A 28 15.52 -9.29 2.49
CA GLY A 28 16.39 -10.35 1.98
C GLY A 28 15.73 -11.73 2.07
N THR A 29 15.07 -12.03 3.19
CA THR A 29 14.30 -13.28 3.37
C THR A 29 13.13 -13.36 2.40
N TYR A 30 12.37 -12.27 2.31
CA TYR A 30 11.23 -12.12 1.40
C TYR A 30 11.63 -12.36 -0.06
N ILE A 31 12.65 -11.66 -0.57
CA ILE A 31 13.12 -11.81 -1.95
C ILE A 31 13.59 -13.25 -2.19
N LYS A 32 14.39 -13.81 -1.27
CA LYS A 32 14.93 -15.17 -1.38
C LYS A 32 13.83 -16.23 -1.57
N TYR A 33 12.70 -16.08 -0.88
CA TYR A 33 11.66 -17.11 -0.83
C TYR A 33 10.46 -16.85 -1.72
N PHE A 34 10.08 -15.59 -1.90
CA PHE A 34 8.88 -15.25 -2.67
C PHE A 34 9.17 -14.91 -4.12
N TYR A 35 10.36 -14.38 -4.46
CA TYR A 35 10.65 -14.02 -5.85
C TYR A 35 11.19 -15.22 -6.66
N GLU A 36 10.47 -15.65 -7.69
CA GLU A 36 10.68 -16.95 -8.35
C GLU A 36 11.66 -16.96 -9.54
N ASN A 37 12.78 -16.23 -9.46
CA ASN A 37 13.74 -16.19 -10.58
C ASN A 37 14.27 -17.59 -10.99
N ALA A 38 14.46 -18.49 -10.02
CA ALA A 38 15.01 -19.84 -10.26
C ALA A 38 14.03 -20.82 -10.95
N SER A 39 12.74 -20.51 -11.00
CA SER A 39 11.71 -21.37 -11.64
C SER A 39 11.32 -20.90 -13.05
N GLY A 40 12.03 -19.90 -13.59
CA GLY A 40 11.69 -19.28 -14.88
C GLY A 40 10.47 -18.38 -14.84
N ARG A 41 10.08 -17.88 -13.66
CA ARG A 41 8.97 -16.93 -13.46
C ARG A 41 9.50 -15.73 -12.69
N ASP A 42 9.69 -14.61 -13.36
CA ASP A 42 10.14 -13.36 -12.71
C ASP A 42 8.98 -12.65 -11.98
N THR A 43 8.18 -13.40 -11.22
CA THR A 43 7.04 -12.91 -10.40
C THR A 43 7.15 -13.42 -8.97
N PHE A 44 6.32 -12.90 -8.07
CA PHE A 44 6.29 -13.38 -6.69
C PHE A 44 5.30 -14.55 -6.54
N CYS A 45 5.70 -15.63 -5.86
CA CYS A 45 4.87 -16.80 -5.61
C CYS A 45 3.76 -16.53 -4.59
N GLY A 46 2.66 -17.28 -4.65
CA GLY A 46 1.48 -17.02 -3.84
C GLY A 46 1.61 -17.52 -2.42
N SER A 47 2.44 -18.53 -2.20
CA SER A 47 2.76 -19.06 -0.88
C SER A 47 4.07 -19.85 -0.91
N ILE A 48 4.73 -19.84 0.23
CA ILE A 48 5.84 -20.74 0.55
C ILE A 48 5.42 -21.67 1.69
N TYR A 49 6.04 -22.84 1.78
CA TYR A 49 5.72 -23.77 2.85
C TYR A 49 6.85 -24.73 3.21
N TRP A 50 6.83 -25.15 4.47
CA TRP A 50 7.63 -26.26 4.99
C TRP A 50 6.71 -27.43 5.35
N GLU A 51 7.12 -28.65 4.99
CA GLU A 51 6.44 -29.89 5.38
C GLU A 51 7.40 -30.77 6.19
N LYS A 52 6.93 -31.31 7.32
CA LYS A 52 7.75 -32.15 8.19
C LYS A 52 8.35 -33.34 7.41
N PRO A 53 9.63 -33.69 7.65
CA PRO A 53 10.50 -33.20 8.73
C PRO A 53 11.25 -31.90 8.40
N ASN A 54 11.03 -31.29 7.24
CA ASN A 54 11.62 -30.00 6.91
C ASN A 54 10.94 -28.89 7.73
N THR A 55 11.75 -28.00 8.30
CA THR A 55 11.33 -26.87 9.14
C THR A 55 12.09 -25.63 8.69
N PRO A 56 11.67 -24.40 9.05
CA PRO A 56 12.49 -23.22 8.83
C PRO A 56 13.94 -23.46 9.27
N GLU A 57 14.14 -24.03 10.46
CA GLU A 57 15.45 -24.33 11.07
C GLU A 57 16.30 -25.34 10.29
N THR A 58 15.68 -26.23 9.50
CA THR A 58 16.36 -27.39 8.90
C THR A 58 16.45 -27.36 7.38
N GLY A 59 15.78 -26.43 6.70
CA GLY A 59 15.88 -26.32 5.25
C GLY A 59 15.02 -25.24 4.61
N GLU A 60 15.12 -25.15 3.28
CA GLU A 60 14.42 -24.15 2.49
C GLU A 60 12.95 -24.54 2.26
N PRO A 61 12.03 -23.56 2.17
CA PRO A 61 10.63 -23.84 1.86
C PRO A 61 10.46 -24.26 0.40
N ALA A 62 9.38 -24.98 0.12
CA ALA A 62 8.88 -25.14 -1.23
C ALA A 62 7.94 -23.97 -1.57
N SER A 63 7.94 -23.56 -2.84
CA SER A 63 6.94 -22.63 -3.38
C SER A 63 5.72 -23.41 -3.86
N THR A 64 4.52 -22.86 -3.67
CA THR A 64 3.33 -23.39 -4.35
C THR A 64 3.33 -23.09 -5.84
N GLY A 65 4.22 -22.21 -6.30
CA GLY A 65 4.24 -21.64 -7.63
C GLY A 65 3.09 -20.68 -7.87
N GLY A 66 3.32 -19.69 -8.73
CA GLY A 66 2.32 -18.71 -9.14
C GLY A 66 1.81 -17.83 -7.98
N SER A 67 1.81 -16.52 -8.17
CA SER A 67 0.78 -15.70 -7.56
C SER A 67 0.28 -14.72 -8.59
N GLY A 68 -1.00 -14.43 -8.47
CA GLY A 68 -1.71 -13.67 -9.44
C GLY A 68 -2.56 -12.59 -8.82
N GLY A 69 -2.62 -11.47 -9.51
CA GLY A 69 -3.56 -10.39 -9.28
C GLY A 69 -2.88 -9.18 -8.65
N TRP A 70 -3.71 -8.36 -8.02
CA TRP A 70 -3.32 -7.12 -7.38
C TRP A 70 -2.18 -7.20 -6.36
N SER A 71 -1.99 -8.34 -5.68
CA SER A 71 -0.91 -8.52 -4.69
C SER A 71 0.50 -8.36 -5.28
N GLN A 72 0.67 -8.56 -6.60
CA GLN A 72 1.98 -8.42 -7.26
C GLN A 72 2.53 -6.99 -7.21
N GLY A 73 1.68 -5.97 -7.32
CA GLY A 73 2.11 -4.58 -7.16
C GLY A 73 2.65 -4.31 -5.75
N HIS A 74 1.89 -4.73 -4.74
CA HIS A 74 2.32 -4.59 -3.34
C HIS A 74 3.55 -5.43 -2.98
N ALA A 75 3.72 -6.57 -3.64
CA ALA A 75 4.91 -7.40 -3.53
C ALA A 75 6.15 -6.71 -4.12
N LEU A 76 6.01 -6.06 -5.27
CA LEU A 76 7.06 -5.23 -5.88
C LEU A 76 7.39 -4.02 -4.99
N ASP A 77 6.38 -3.41 -4.37
CA ASP A 77 6.53 -2.22 -3.53
C ASP A 77 7.53 -2.40 -2.36
N ILE A 78 7.71 -3.61 -1.83
CA ILE A 78 8.72 -3.93 -0.79
C ILE A 78 10.13 -3.79 -1.37
N VAL A 79 10.34 -4.28 -2.59
CA VAL A 79 11.62 -4.16 -3.32
C VAL A 79 11.90 -2.68 -3.62
N ILE A 80 10.86 -1.91 -3.94
CA ILE A 80 10.95 -0.45 -4.12
C ILE A 80 11.35 0.25 -2.81
N ASP A 81 10.75 -0.12 -1.67
CA ASP A 81 11.13 0.44 -0.37
C ASP A 81 12.59 0.14 -0.02
N ALA A 82 13.05 -1.09 -0.27
CA ALA A 82 14.45 -1.46 -0.11
C ALA A 82 15.38 -0.66 -1.06
N TYR A 83 14.97 -0.44 -2.32
CA TYR A 83 15.72 0.37 -3.28
C TYR A 83 15.90 1.82 -2.79
N ILE A 84 14.86 2.43 -2.21
CA ILE A 84 14.91 3.79 -1.63
C ILE A 84 15.90 3.83 -0.46
N ARG A 85 15.82 2.85 0.45
CA ARG A 85 16.66 2.78 1.66
C ARG A 85 18.15 2.59 1.33
N HIS A 86 18.45 2.01 0.17
CA HIS A 86 19.80 1.76 -0.33
C HIS A 86 20.32 2.79 -1.35
N ALA A 87 19.83 4.03 -1.35
CA ALA A 87 20.31 5.06 -2.28
C ALA A 87 21.81 5.41 -2.19
N ASN A 88 22.49 5.01 -1.12
CA ASN A 88 23.94 5.14 -0.96
C ASN A 88 24.71 3.87 -1.39
N ASN A 89 24.03 2.86 -1.90
CA ASN A 89 24.61 1.60 -2.38
C ASN A 89 24.17 1.32 -3.83
N PRO A 90 24.82 1.96 -4.83
CA PRO A 90 24.45 1.82 -6.24
C PRO A 90 24.54 0.38 -6.76
N GLU A 91 25.48 -0.43 -6.26
CA GLU A 91 25.63 -1.83 -6.67
C GLU A 91 24.40 -2.66 -6.25
N TYR A 92 23.91 -2.45 -5.03
CA TYR A 92 22.71 -3.13 -4.55
C TYR A 92 21.45 -2.61 -5.24
N GLN A 93 21.34 -1.30 -5.49
CA GLN A 93 20.26 -0.74 -6.31
C GLN A 93 20.24 -1.33 -7.72
N ALA A 94 21.40 -1.44 -8.37
CA ALA A 94 21.52 -2.09 -9.67
C ALA A 94 21.12 -3.57 -9.60
N HIS A 95 21.48 -4.27 -8.52
CA HIS A 95 21.06 -5.66 -8.31
C HIS A 95 19.53 -5.79 -8.22
N LEU A 96 18.86 -4.99 -7.39
CA LEU A 96 17.40 -5.00 -7.25
C LEU A 96 16.70 -4.65 -8.57
N TYR A 97 17.22 -3.66 -9.29
CA TYR A 97 16.63 -3.25 -10.56
C TYR A 97 16.81 -4.31 -11.66
N GLU A 98 18.04 -4.73 -11.95
CA GLU A 98 18.33 -5.62 -13.09
C GLU A 98 17.84 -7.06 -12.87
N ASN A 99 17.79 -7.54 -11.63
CA ASN A 99 17.43 -8.93 -11.34
C ASN A 99 15.99 -9.10 -10.83
N ILE A 100 15.31 -8.02 -10.46
CA ILE A 100 13.95 -8.09 -9.90
C ILE A 100 12.99 -7.17 -10.67
N MET A 101 13.16 -5.86 -10.57
CA MET A 101 12.18 -4.91 -11.15
C MET A 101 12.06 -5.09 -12.67
N LYS A 102 13.18 -4.97 -13.39
CA LYS A 102 13.19 -5.04 -14.86
C LYS A 102 12.61 -6.35 -15.43
N PRO A 103 13.01 -7.54 -14.97
CA PRO A 103 12.41 -8.78 -15.47
C PRO A 103 10.97 -9.00 -14.96
N PHE A 104 10.59 -8.40 -13.83
CA PHE A 104 9.23 -8.52 -13.29
C PHE A 104 8.15 -7.96 -14.20
N LEU A 105 8.36 -6.78 -14.79
CA LEU A 105 7.33 -6.11 -15.57
C LEU A 105 6.78 -6.95 -16.74
N PRO A 106 7.61 -7.51 -17.65
CA PRO A 106 7.11 -8.37 -18.72
C PRO A 106 6.54 -9.71 -18.21
N ALA A 107 7.08 -10.25 -17.11
CA ALA A 107 6.57 -11.48 -16.52
C ALA A 107 5.19 -11.28 -15.87
N PHE A 108 4.94 -10.11 -15.29
CA PHE A 108 3.63 -9.73 -14.78
C PHE A 108 2.61 -9.56 -15.92
N ASP A 109 2.98 -8.91 -17.03
CA ASP A 109 2.08 -8.75 -18.19
C ASP A 109 1.69 -10.11 -18.78
N ASP A 110 2.66 -11.01 -18.97
CA ASP A 110 2.42 -12.38 -19.43
C ASP A 110 1.49 -13.13 -18.48
N TRP A 111 1.75 -13.06 -17.17
CA TRP A 111 0.85 -13.66 -16.18
C TRP A 111 -0.57 -13.07 -16.26
N ASN A 112 -0.69 -11.74 -16.35
CA ASN A 112 -1.95 -11.03 -16.39
C ASN A 112 -2.77 -11.39 -17.63
N GLU A 113 -2.12 -11.55 -18.80
CA GLU A 113 -2.79 -12.01 -20.02
C GLU A 113 -3.46 -13.38 -19.85
N HIS A 114 -2.89 -14.25 -19.02
CA HIS A 114 -3.30 -15.66 -18.90
C HIS A 114 -4.08 -15.99 -17.62
N CYS A 115 -4.36 -15.01 -16.74
CA CYS A 115 -5.00 -15.27 -15.45
C CYS A 115 -6.52 -15.48 -15.49
N GLY A 116 -7.14 -15.35 -16.67
CA GLY A 116 -8.57 -15.61 -16.91
C GLY A 116 -9.50 -14.41 -16.64
N TYR A 117 -9.01 -13.37 -15.99
CA TYR A 117 -9.70 -12.08 -15.79
C TYR A 117 -8.85 -10.87 -16.21
N GLY A 118 -7.64 -11.11 -16.69
CA GLY A 118 -6.75 -10.13 -17.31
C GLY A 118 -6.66 -10.30 -18.82
N GLY A 119 -5.78 -9.53 -19.44
CA GLY A 119 -5.55 -9.50 -20.88
C GLY A 119 -4.25 -8.76 -21.22
N LYS A 120 -4.00 -8.62 -22.52
CA LYS A 120 -2.82 -7.96 -23.06
C LYS A 120 -2.65 -6.53 -22.57
N ASP A 121 -1.41 -6.06 -22.62
CA ASP A 121 -1.08 -4.65 -22.36
C ASP A 121 -1.55 -4.20 -20.98
N PHE A 122 -1.38 -5.07 -19.97
CA PHE A 122 -1.74 -4.85 -18.57
C PHE A 122 -3.24 -4.64 -18.32
N TRP A 123 -4.11 -4.97 -19.27
CA TRP A 123 -5.56 -4.83 -19.07
C TRP A 123 -6.08 -5.86 -18.05
N ASN A 124 -6.96 -5.44 -17.15
CA ASN A 124 -7.66 -6.33 -16.22
C ASN A 124 -9.14 -5.95 -16.09
N ASN A 125 -10.02 -6.93 -15.87
CA ASN A 125 -11.45 -6.65 -15.65
C ASN A 125 -11.68 -5.85 -14.35
N PHE A 126 -10.81 -6.03 -13.36
CA PHE A 126 -10.81 -5.31 -12.09
C PHE A 126 -10.01 -4.01 -12.22
N TYR A 127 -10.66 -2.87 -11.99
CA TYR A 127 -10.01 -1.56 -12.07
C TYR A 127 -9.01 -1.37 -10.94
N ASP A 128 -9.33 -1.84 -9.74
CA ASP A 128 -8.48 -1.80 -8.57
C ASP A 128 -7.18 -2.60 -8.79
N ASP A 129 -7.23 -3.80 -9.37
CA ASP A 129 -6.03 -4.57 -9.74
C ASP A 129 -5.07 -3.75 -10.63
N MET A 130 -5.60 -3.05 -11.63
CA MET A 130 -4.80 -2.16 -12.48
C MET A 130 -4.28 -0.95 -11.69
N GLU A 131 -5.08 -0.36 -10.80
CA GLU A 131 -4.69 0.80 -10.00
C GLU A 131 -3.50 0.50 -9.08
N TRP A 132 -3.50 -0.64 -8.40
CA TRP A 132 -2.41 -1.06 -7.52
C TRP A 132 -1.10 -1.30 -8.27
N MET A 133 -1.18 -1.97 -9.43
CA MET A 133 -0.01 -2.17 -10.27
C MET A 133 0.47 -0.85 -10.89
N ALA A 134 -0.44 0.02 -11.34
CA ALA A 134 -0.09 1.34 -11.88
C ALA A 134 0.62 2.22 -10.84
N LEU A 135 0.16 2.23 -9.59
CA LEU A 135 0.85 2.91 -8.49
C LEU A 135 2.28 2.39 -8.30
N SER A 136 2.47 1.07 -8.38
CA SER A 136 3.80 0.44 -8.28
C SER A 136 4.70 0.81 -9.47
N CYS A 137 4.17 0.76 -10.70
CA CYS A 137 4.89 1.20 -11.91
C CYS A 137 5.31 2.66 -11.84
N LEU A 138 4.44 3.54 -11.34
CA LEU A 138 4.74 4.95 -11.14
C LEU A 138 5.93 5.13 -10.18
N ARG A 139 5.93 4.39 -9.06
CA ARG A 139 7.04 4.46 -8.10
C ARG A 139 8.36 3.98 -8.69
N VAL A 140 8.37 2.91 -9.49
CA VAL A 140 9.60 2.48 -10.18
C VAL A 140 10.07 3.56 -11.15
N TYR A 141 9.16 4.10 -11.96
CA TYR A 141 9.50 5.17 -12.91
C TYR A 141 10.11 6.40 -12.24
N GLU A 142 9.51 6.89 -11.14
CA GLU A 142 10.03 8.05 -10.40
C GLU A 142 11.47 7.84 -9.90
N LEU A 143 11.85 6.59 -9.60
CA LEU A 143 13.16 6.25 -9.05
C LEU A 143 14.21 5.95 -10.13
N THR A 144 13.81 5.35 -11.26
CA THR A 144 14.74 4.80 -12.26
C THR A 144 14.70 5.54 -13.59
N GLY A 145 13.61 6.26 -13.88
CA GLY A 145 13.34 6.85 -15.20
C GLY A 145 13.02 5.81 -16.29
N ASP A 146 12.78 4.55 -15.94
CA ASP A 146 12.54 3.47 -16.89
C ASP A 146 11.22 3.68 -17.67
N GLN A 147 11.36 3.88 -18.98
CA GLN A 147 10.24 4.17 -19.87
C GLN A 147 9.30 2.98 -20.07
N ASP A 148 9.74 1.74 -19.84
CA ASP A 148 8.87 0.57 -19.95
C ASP A 148 7.82 0.60 -18.82
N TYR A 149 8.25 0.95 -17.60
CA TYR A 149 7.35 1.16 -16.46
C TYR A 149 6.41 2.35 -16.67
N TYR A 150 6.88 3.47 -17.22
CA TYR A 150 6.00 4.59 -17.58
C TYR A 150 4.97 4.19 -18.65
N SER A 151 5.40 3.44 -19.66
CA SER A 151 4.52 2.97 -20.73
C SER A 151 3.44 2.03 -20.18
N ALA A 152 3.80 1.10 -19.28
CA ALA A 152 2.85 0.24 -18.59
C ALA A 152 1.86 1.03 -17.71
N LEU A 153 2.37 1.98 -16.91
CA LEU A 153 1.55 2.92 -16.13
C LEU A 153 0.49 3.61 -17.00
N MET A 154 0.90 4.17 -18.15
CA MET A 154 -0.01 4.91 -19.01
C MET A 154 -1.00 4.01 -19.76
N LYS A 155 -0.63 2.76 -20.10
CA LYS A 155 -1.56 1.75 -20.62
C LYS A 155 -2.67 1.46 -19.60
N MET A 156 -2.30 1.15 -18.36
CA MET A 156 -3.26 0.92 -17.28
C MET A 156 -4.13 2.15 -17.01
N TRP A 157 -3.53 3.34 -16.88
CA TRP A 157 -4.28 4.59 -16.65
C TRP A 157 -5.35 4.84 -17.72
N ASN A 158 -5.04 4.57 -18.99
CA ASN A 158 -5.99 4.74 -20.08
C ASN A 158 -7.23 3.85 -19.95
N HIS A 159 -7.12 2.71 -19.28
CA HIS A 159 -8.27 1.87 -18.92
C HIS A 159 -8.91 2.32 -17.60
N ILE A 160 -8.11 2.58 -16.56
CA ILE A 160 -8.55 2.97 -15.21
C ILE A 160 -9.47 4.20 -15.25
N LYS A 161 -9.13 5.24 -16.02
CA LYS A 161 -9.96 6.45 -16.12
C LYS A 161 -11.38 6.15 -16.65
N GLY A 162 -11.56 5.03 -17.36
CA GLY A 162 -12.85 4.53 -17.83
C GLY A 162 -13.75 3.99 -16.72
N ALA A 163 -13.21 3.70 -15.52
CA ALA A 163 -14.00 3.28 -14.37
C ALA A 163 -14.99 4.38 -13.93
N LYS A 164 -14.66 5.66 -14.16
CA LYS A 164 -15.57 6.80 -14.02
C LYS A 164 -16.57 6.83 -15.18
N ASN A 165 -17.35 5.76 -15.29
CA ASN A 165 -18.13 5.36 -16.46
C ASN A 165 -19.47 6.08 -16.65
N ASP A 166 -19.72 7.15 -15.88
CA ASP A 166 -20.96 7.94 -15.87
C ASP A 166 -22.25 7.11 -15.79
N TYR A 167 -22.20 5.92 -15.19
CA TYR A 167 -23.37 5.05 -15.06
C TYR A 167 -24.50 5.80 -14.34
N LYS A 168 -25.57 6.10 -15.10
CA LYS A 168 -26.74 6.87 -14.65
C LYS A 168 -26.42 8.31 -14.18
N GLY A 169 -25.27 8.89 -14.54
CA GLY A 169 -24.93 10.27 -14.17
C GLY A 169 -24.46 10.46 -12.72
N VAL A 170 -24.17 9.38 -11.99
CA VAL A 170 -24.00 9.42 -10.52
C VAL A 170 -22.55 9.64 -10.09
N GLY A 171 -21.58 9.57 -11.02
CA GLY A 171 -20.16 9.65 -10.71
C GLY A 171 -19.60 8.39 -10.04
N GLY A 172 -18.46 8.54 -9.36
CA GLY A 172 -17.71 7.44 -8.76
C GLY A 172 -17.07 6.50 -9.79
N MET A 173 -16.11 5.71 -9.34
CA MET A 173 -15.41 4.70 -10.14
C MET A 173 -16.01 3.32 -9.92
N ALA A 174 -16.27 2.60 -11.01
CA ALA A 174 -16.71 1.22 -10.97
C ALA A 174 -15.61 0.31 -10.41
N TRP A 175 -16.00 -0.83 -9.84
CA TRP A 175 -15.03 -1.85 -9.42
C TRP A 175 -14.51 -2.65 -10.60
N LYS A 176 -15.42 -3.03 -11.51
CA LYS A 176 -15.11 -3.83 -12.69
C LYS A 176 -15.67 -3.24 -13.95
N THR A 177 -15.02 -3.55 -15.07
CA THR A 177 -15.50 -3.21 -16.40
C THR A 177 -16.87 -3.83 -16.67
N ASP A 178 -17.09 -5.08 -16.26
CA ASP A 178 -18.34 -5.82 -16.42
C ASP A 178 -19.40 -5.59 -15.32
N ALA A 179 -19.08 -4.79 -14.30
CA ALA A 179 -20.00 -4.43 -13.21
C ALA A 179 -20.15 -2.90 -13.10
N PRO A 180 -20.71 -2.21 -14.12
CA PRO A 180 -20.64 -0.76 -14.23
C PRO A 180 -21.39 0.01 -13.11
N ALA A 181 -22.32 -0.63 -12.40
CA ALA A 181 -23.07 -0.05 -11.29
C ALA A 181 -22.36 -0.17 -9.93
N SER A 182 -21.34 -1.02 -9.81
CA SER A 182 -20.60 -1.21 -8.55
C SER A 182 -19.83 0.06 -8.17
N ARG A 183 -19.75 0.39 -6.89
CA ARG A 183 -18.89 1.48 -6.39
C ARG A 183 -18.19 1.03 -5.13
N MET A 184 -16.90 0.77 -5.23
CA MET A 184 -16.11 0.25 -4.12
C MET A 184 -15.04 1.26 -3.72
N SER A 185 -14.77 1.36 -2.42
CA SER A 185 -13.68 2.17 -1.89
C SER A 185 -12.34 1.73 -2.47
N CYS A 186 -12.18 0.43 -2.77
CA CYS A 186 -10.97 -0.14 -3.33
C CYS A 186 -10.66 0.26 -4.77
N SER A 187 -11.62 0.81 -5.55
CA SER A 187 -11.34 1.39 -6.88
C SER A 187 -11.47 2.93 -6.90
N ASN A 188 -12.14 3.52 -5.91
CA ASN A 188 -12.25 4.98 -5.84
C ASN A 188 -11.05 5.60 -5.12
N GLY A 189 -10.63 5.03 -3.99
CA GLY A 189 -9.49 5.49 -3.20
C GLY A 189 -8.17 5.46 -3.98
N PRO A 190 -7.73 4.29 -4.48
CA PRO A 190 -6.48 4.21 -5.24
C PRO A 190 -6.60 4.86 -6.62
N GLY A 191 -7.74 4.85 -7.30
CA GLY A 191 -7.97 5.64 -8.51
C GLY A 191 -7.77 7.14 -8.32
N CYS A 192 -8.33 7.71 -7.23
CA CYS A 192 -8.10 9.10 -6.84
C CYS A 192 -6.62 9.36 -6.50
N LEU A 193 -6.01 8.45 -5.73
CA LEU A 193 -4.61 8.56 -5.35
C LEU A 193 -3.66 8.50 -6.57
N LEU A 194 -3.91 7.59 -7.51
CA LEU A 194 -3.14 7.46 -8.74
C LEU A 194 -3.23 8.72 -9.59
N ALA A 195 -4.42 9.31 -9.72
CA ALA A 195 -4.58 10.60 -10.38
C ALA A 195 -3.74 11.70 -9.70
N MET A 196 -3.74 11.76 -8.36
CA MET A 196 -2.88 12.70 -7.64
C MET A 196 -1.38 12.42 -7.82
N LYS A 197 -0.95 11.16 -7.87
CA LYS A 197 0.45 10.81 -8.14
C LYS A 197 0.85 11.16 -9.58
N LEU A 198 -0.04 10.98 -10.55
CA LEU A 198 0.18 11.43 -11.94
C LEU A 198 0.27 12.95 -12.04
N TYR A 199 -0.61 13.68 -11.35
CA TYR A 199 -0.49 15.14 -11.20
C TYR A 199 0.88 15.54 -10.65
N GLN A 200 1.32 14.88 -9.58
CA GLN A 200 2.63 15.19 -8.98
C GLN A 200 3.78 14.92 -9.94
N LEU A 201 3.74 13.79 -10.64
CA LEU A 201 4.73 13.45 -11.66
C LEU A 201 4.76 14.53 -12.74
N THR A 202 3.61 14.93 -13.28
CA THR A 202 3.57 15.91 -14.37
C THR A 202 4.09 17.28 -13.95
N VAL A 203 3.72 17.71 -12.75
CA VAL A 203 4.19 18.99 -12.18
C VAL A 203 5.70 18.97 -11.96
N LYS A 204 6.25 17.89 -11.42
CA LYS A 204 7.68 17.78 -11.10
C LYS A 204 8.55 17.71 -12.35
N GLU A 205 8.12 16.92 -13.34
CA GLU A 205 8.87 16.82 -14.60
C GLU A 205 8.73 18.07 -15.46
N ALA A 206 7.63 18.81 -15.33
CA ALA A 206 7.40 20.11 -15.96
C ALA A 206 7.74 20.12 -17.46
N LYS A 207 7.37 19.06 -18.17
CA LYS A 207 7.58 18.94 -19.62
C LYS A 207 6.63 19.89 -20.37
N ASP A 208 7.09 20.43 -21.48
CA ASP A 208 6.29 21.35 -22.29
C ASP A 208 4.95 20.71 -22.70
N GLY A 209 3.84 21.41 -22.40
CA GLY A 209 2.50 20.98 -22.74
C GLY A 209 1.92 19.93 -21.78
N TRP A 210 2.50 19.74 -20.59
CA TRP A 210 1.98 18.88 -19.52
C TRP A 210 1.03 19.61 -18.55
N GLU A 211 0.83 20.91 -18.73
CA GLU A 211 -0.04 21.73 -17.90
C GLU A 211 -1.51 21.27 -18.00
N GLU A 212 -1.98 20.96 -19.20
CA GLU A 212 -3.35 20.47 -19.44
C GLU A 212 -3.56 19.10 -18.78
N GLN A 213 -2.55 18.23 -18.79
CA GLN A 213 -2.57 16.91 -18.18
C GLN A 213 -2.55 17.04 -16.66
N ALA A 214 -1.74 17.96 -16.11
CA ALA A 214 -1.77 18.27 -14.69
C ALA A 214 -3.17 18.74 -14.25
N ALA A 215 -3.77 19.69 -14.99
CA ALA A 215 -5.13 20.15 -14.73
C ALA A 215 -6.15 18.99 -14.81
N TYR A 216 -6.04 18.13 -15.82
CA TYR A 216 -6.90 16.95 -15.96
C TYR A 216 -6.79 15.99 -14.77
N TYR A 217 -5.58 15.65 -14.34
CA TYR A 217 -5.37 14.73 -13.22
C TYR A 217 -5.88 15.30 -11.90
N LEU A 218 -5.62 16.58 -11.63
CA LEU A 218 -6.13 17.23 -10.43
C LEU A 218 -7.67 17.28 -10.42
N ASN A 219 -8.29 17.64 -11.55
CA ASN A 219 -9.75 17.69 -11.66
C ASN A 219 -10.39 16.29 -11.54
N PHE A 220 -9.80 15.28 -12.17
CA PHE A 220 -10.23 13.89 -12.01
C PHE A 220 -10.20 13.47 -10.54
N ALA A 221 -9.10 13.74 -9.84
CA ALA A 221 -8.96 13.42 -8.42
C ALA A 221 -10.00 14.16 -7.56
N LYS A 222 -10.21 15.47 -7.77
CA LYS A 222 -11.24 16.24 -7.05
C LYS A 222 -12.64 15.68 -7.27
N GLU A 223 -13.00 15.33 -8.50
CA GLU A 223 -14.32 14.74 -8.81
C GLU A 223 -14.54 13.39 -8.12
N VAL A 224 -13.53 12.50 -8.17
CA VAL A 224 -13.61 11.19 -7.50
C VAL A 224 -13.64 11.36 -5.99
N TYR A 225 -12.82 12.24 -5.42
CA TYR A 225 -12.77 12.51 -3.98
C TYR A 225 -14.07 13.10 -3.44
N ASN A 226 -14.66 14.06 -4.15
CA ASN A 226 -15.96 14.64 -3.79
C ASN A 226 -17.06 13.56 -3.76
N TRP A 227 -17.01 12.61 -4.71
CA TRP A 227 -17.93 11.48 -4.72
C TRP A 227 -17.68 10.52 -3.54
N MET A 228 -16.42 10.15 -3.30
CA MET A 228 -16.01 9.30 -2.18
C MET A 228 -16.49 9.84 -0.83
N THR A 229 -16.29 11.13 -0.58
CA THR A 229 -16.62 11.76 0.70
C THR A 229 -18.12 11.95 0.90
N ALA A 230 -18.89 12.06 -0.19
CA ALA A 230 -20.34 12.12 -0.13
C ALA A 230 -21.01 10.76 0.22
N TYR A 231 -20.41 9.64 -0.20
CA TYR A 231 -21.12 8.35 -0.18
C TYR A 231 -20.41 7.18 0.51
N LEU A 232 -19.07 7.17 0.55
CA LEU A 232 -18.27 6.04 1.03
C LEU A 232 -17.56 6.32 2.36
N CYS A 233 -17.97 7.34 3.11
CA CYS A 233 -17.44 7.55 4.45
C CYS A 233 -18.40 8.31 5.36
N ASP A 234 -18.03 8.37 6.64
CA ASP A 234 -18.54 9.32 7.61
C ASP A 234 -17.37 10.20 8.07
N ILE A 235 -17.32 11.43 7.55
CA ILE A 235 -16.28 12.42 7.87
C ILE A 235 -16.27 12.77 9.36
N SER A 236 -17.41 12.70 10.05
CA SER A 236 -17.49 13.08 11.47
C SER A 236 -16.76 12.08 12.38
N THR A 237 -16.66 10.82 11.96
CA THR A 237 -15.96 9.75 12.68
C THR A 237 -14.64 9.37 12.03
N GLY A 238 -14.46 9.67 10.74
CA GLY A 238 -13.36 9.17 9.91
C GLY A 238 -13.55 7.72 9.46
N GLN A 239 -14.76 7.16 9.55
CA GLN A 239 -15.02 5.80 9.07
C GLN A 239 -15.12 5.79 7.54
N VAL A 240 -14.31 4.98 6.87
CA VAL A 240 -14.50 4.67 5.45
C VAL A 240 -15.27 3.36 5.32
N TYR A 241 -16.28 3.39 4.46
CA TYR A 241 -17.15 2.27 4.12
C TYR A 241 -16.50 1.41 3.03
N ASP A 242 -16.97 0.20 2.84
CA ASP A 242 -16.38 -0.71 1.84
C ASP A 242 -16.92 -0.44 0.44
N ASN A 243 -18.24 -0.45 0.29
CA ASN A 243 -18.86 -0.35 -1.03
C ASN A 243 -20.32 0.08 -0.98
N LEU A 244 -20.87 0.42 -2.15
CA LEU A 244 -22.29 0.45 -2.45
C LEU A 244 -22.51 0.07 -3.93
N SER A 245 -23.77 -0.09 -4.34
CA SER A 245 -24.15 -0.18 -5.76
C SER A 245 -25.11 0.93 -6.15
N ILE A 246 -25.00 1.43 -7.38
CA ILE A 246 -26.00 2.32 -7.97
C ILE A 246 -27.24 1.50 -8.36
N LYS A 247 -28.42 1.93 -7.90
CA LYS A 247 -29.70 1.29 -8.19
C LYS A 247 -30.15 1.59 -9.63
N ASP A 248 -31.12 0.82 -10.14
CA ASP A 248 -31.64 0.95 -11.50
C ASP A 248 -32.24 2.35 -11.80
N ASP A 249 -32.79 2.99 -10.76
CA ASP A 249 -33.37 4.34 -10.81
C ASP A 249 -32.31 5.46 -10.78
N GLY A 250 -31.02 5.11 -10.69
CA GLY A 250 -29.92 6.05 -10.65
C GLY A 250 -29.61 6.61 -9.26
N THR A 251 -30.22 6.08 -8.19
CA THR A 251 -29.88 6.49 -6.82
C THR A 251 -28.77 5.61 -6.21
N PRO A 252 -27.89 6.17 -5.37
CA PRO A 252 -26.95 5.36 -4.60
C PRO A 252 -27.67 4.37 -3.67
N GLY A 253 -27.13 3.15 -3.58
CA GLY A 253 -27.51 2.16 -2.59
C GLY A 253 -27.07 2.54 -1.18
N ASP A 254 -27.52 1.75 -0.20
CA ASP A 254 -27.00 1.85 1.16
C ASP A 254 -25.57 1.27 1.19
N PRO A 255 -24.59 1.99 1.75
CA PRO A 255 -23.24 1.49 1.78
C PRO A 255 -23.06 0.36 2.80
N ASP A 256 -22.26 -0.64 2.44
CA ASP A 256 -21.67 -1.57 3.41
C ASP A 256 -20.60 -0.81 4.20
N LYS A 257 -20.87 -0.63 5.50
CA LYS A 257 -20.03 0.19 6.38
C LYS A 257 -18.87 -0.58 7.00
N VAL A 258 -18.55 -1.80 6.54
CA VAL A 258 -17.36 -2.51 7.01
C VAL A 258 -16.11 -1.64 6.78
N ALA A 259 -15.41 -1.32 7.87
CA ALA A 259 -14.22 -0.49 7.82
C ALA A 259 -12.98 -1.38 7.65
N LEU A 260 -12.33 -1.29 6.49
CA LEU A 260 -11.11 -2.03 6.16
C LEU A 260 -9.92 -1.06 6.10
N SER A 261 -8.76 -1.49 6.59
CA SER A 261 -7.62 -0.58 6.78
C SER A 261 -7.10 -0.01 5.46
N TYR A 262 -7.06 -0.78 4.38
CA TYR A 262 -6.59 -0.32 3.08
C TYR A 262 -7.49 0.77 2.48
N ASN A 263 -8.81 0.67 2.66
CA ASN A 263 -9.76 1.73 2.31
C ASN A 263 -9.48 3.00 3.15
N GLN A 264 -9.21 2.85 4.46
CA GLN A 264 -8.80 3.98 5.29
C GLN A 264 -7.48 4.61 4.82
N GLY A 265 -6.53 3.77 4.41
CA GLY A 265 -5.22 4.16 3.92
C GLY A 265 -5.30 4.99 2.64
N THR A 266 -6.04 4.53 1.64
CA THR A 266 -6.15 5.24 0.35
C THR A 266 -6.98 6.52 0.44
N PHE A 267 -8.05 6.55 1.25
CA PHE A 267 -8.80 7.78 1.49
C PHE A 267 -7.96 8.82 2.23
N MET A 268 -7.19 8.40 3.24
CA MET A 268 -6.23 9.25 3.94
C MET A 268 -5.16 9.78 2.97
N ALA A 269 -4.58 8.91 2.15
CA ALA A 269 -3.55 9.28 1.19
C ALA A 269 -4.07 10.28 0.14
N ALA A 270 -5.22 9.99 -0.49
CA ALA A 270 -5.83 10.86 -1.48
C ALA A 270 -6.14 12.25 -0.90
N ALA A 271 -6.71 12.31 0.31
CA ALA A 271 -6.95 13.55 1.03
C ALA A 271 -5.64 14.31 1.31
N LEU A 272 -4.59 13.62 1.77
CA LEU A 272 -3.30 14.25 2.04
C LEU A 272 -2.67 14.84 0.78
N GLU A 273 -2.72 14.12 -0.35
CA GLU A 273 -2.18 14.63 -1.61
C GLU A 273 -2.96 15.82 -2.15
N LEU A 274 -4.29 15.81 -2.04
CA LEU A 274 -5.13 16.95 -2.40
C LEU A 274 -4.81 18.16 -1.52
N TYR A 275 -4.66 17.99 -0.20
CA TYR A 275 -4.22 19.08 0.68
C TYR A 275 -2.90 19.67 0.24
N ASN A 276 -1.90 18.83 -0.06
CA ASN A 276 -0.59 19.32 -0.45
C ASN A 276 -0.67 20.11 -1.77
N ALA A 277 -1.45 19.62 -2.73
CA ALA A 277 -1.62 20.24 -4.05
C ALA A 277 -2.45 21.53 -4.04
N THR A 278 -3.43 21.68 -3.13
CA THR A 278 -4.38 22.82 -3.15
C THR A 278 -4.23 23.78 -1.96
N GLY A 279 -3.74 23.27 -0.83
CA GLY A 279 -3.74 23.99 0.45
C GLY A 279 -5.13 24.11 1.10
N GLU A 280 -6.15 23.41 0.61
CA GLU A 280 -7.50 23.47 1.17
C GLU A 280 -7.59 22.65 2.47
N ASP A 281 -7.85 23.34 3.58
CA ASP A 281 -7.87 22.78 4.94
C ASP A 281 -8.80 21.56 5.13
N GLU A 282 -9.86 21.44 4.35
CA GLU A 282 -10.81 20.33 4.45
C GLU A 282 -10.14 18.99 4.17
N TYR A 283 -9.27 18.93 3.16
CA TYR A 283 -8.56 17.71 2.82
C TYR A 283 -7.65 17.24 3.96
N LEU A 284 -6.94 18.16 4.63
CA LEU A 284 -6.10 17.78 5.78
C LEU A 284 -6.95 17.33 6.98
N ARG A 285 -8.08 18.00 7.25
CA ARG A 285 -9.02 17.54 8.29
C ARG A 285 -9.48 16.11 8.04
N ASN A 286 -9.83 15.80 6.80
CA ASN A 286 -10.29 14.47 6.40
C ASN A 286 -9.15 13.44 6.50
N ALA A 287 -7.94 13.75 6.03
CA ALA A 287 -6.77 12.88 6.16
C ALA A 287 -6.49 12.52 7.62
N VAL A 288 -6.54 13.53 8.52
CA VAL A 288 -6.39 13.32 9.96
C VAL A 288 -7.51 12.45 10.54
N ALA A 289 -8.76 12.65 10.09
CA ALA A 289 -9.91 11.87 10.56
C ALA A 289 -9.80 10.40 10.16
N PHE A 290 -9.50 10.08 8.90
CA PHE A 290 -9.35 8.71 8.40
C PHE A 290 -8.20 7.97 9.11
N GLY A 291 -7.02 8.60 9.22
CA GLY A 291 -5.89 8.03 9.98
C GLY A 291 -6.23 7.84 11.46
N SER A 292 -6.97 8.79 12.04
CA SER A 292 -7.42 8.70 13.44
C SER A 292 -8.39 7.56 13.67
N TYR A 293 -9.31 7.28 12.73
CA TYR A 293 -10.23 6.15 12.86
C TYR A 293 -9.45 4.84 12.96
N GLN A 294 -8.48 4.61 12.06
CA GLN A 294 -7.66 3.40 12.09
C GLN A 294 -6.93 3.26 13.44
N VAL A 295 -6.21 4.31 13.87
CA VAL A 295 -5.44 4.30 15.13
C VAL A 295 -6.33 4.20 16.38
N ASN A 296 -7.58 4.68 16.33
CA ASN A 296 -8.46 4.71 17.51
C ASN A 296 -9.42 3.52 17.60
N LYS A 297 -9.77 2.89 16.47
CA LYS A 297 -10.86 1.91 16.38
C LYS A 297 -10.42 0.56 15.82
N LYS A 298 -9.25 0.48 15.18
CA LYS A 298 -8.77 -0.70 14.45
C LYS A 298 -7.39 -1.14 14.96
N MET A 299 -7.25 -1.15 16.29
CA MET A 299 -6.10 -1.71 17.00
C MET A 299 -6.51 -3.02 17.69
N ASP A 300 -5.59 -3.96 17.83
CA ASP A 300 -5.85 -5.18 18.60
C ASP A 300 -6.12 -4.85 20.07
N SER A 301 -6.93 -5.68 20.71
CA SER A 301 -7.38 -5.48 22.09
C SER A 301 -6.32 -5.78 23.14
N ASN A 302 -5.34 -6.62 22.81
CA ASN A 302 -4.30 -7.11 23.72
C ASN A 302 -2.92 -6.52 23.38
N TYR A 303 -2.68 -6.20 22.11
CA TYR A 303 -1.43 -5.68 21.61
C TYR A 303 -1.63 -4.38 20.82
N PRO A 304 -0.68 -3.44 20.85
CA PRO A 304 -0.77 -2.20 20.08
C PRO A 304 -0.36 -2.40 18.61
N VAL A 305 -1.05 -3.33 17.93
CA VAL A 305 -0.90 -3.63 16.50
C VAL A 305 -2.20 -3.30 15.76
N PHE A 306 -2.09 -2.90 14.49
CA PHE A 306 -3.28 -2.71 13.64
C PHE A 306 -4.03 -4.04 13.46
N SER A 307 -5.36 -3.99 13.49
CA SER A 307 -6.22 -5.17 13.51
C SER A 307 -7.54 -4.97 12.78
N GLY A 308 -8.41 -5.98 12.88
CA GLY A 308 -9.79 -5.92 12.41
C GLY A 308 -9.95 -6.35 10.95
N GLU A 309 -9.06 -7.23 10.48
CA GLU A 309 -9.13 -7.88 9.17
C GLU A 309 -9.32 -9.39 9.35
N GLY A 310 -9.82 -10.05 8.31
CA GLY A 310 -9.90 -11.51 8.27
C GLY A 310 -8.53 -12.19 8.26
N ASN A 311 -8.53 -13.50 8.50
CA ASN A 311 -7.33 -14.34 8.60
C ASN A 311 -7.03 -15.15 7.30
N SER A 312 -7.68 -14.79 6.18
CA SER A 312 -7.59 -15.54 4.93
C SER A 312 -7.82 -14.67 3.70
N GLY A 313 -7.27 -15.10 2.56
CA GLY A 313 -7.48 -14.46 1.26
C GLY A 313 -6.94 -13.04 1.19
N ASP A 314 -7.66 -12.17 0.51
CA ASP A 314 -7.28 -10.76 0.29
C ASP A 314 -7.21 -9.95 1.59
N ASN A 315 -8.01 -10.31 2.60
CA ASN A 315 -8.01 -9.63 3.90
C ASN A 315 -6.64 -9.55 4.56
N LEU A 316 -5.79 -10.54 4.27
CA LEU A 316 -4.44 -10.60 4.80
C LEU A 316 -3.63 -9.37 4.41
N LEU A 317 -3.83 -8.82 3.19
CA LEU A 317 -2.99 -7.77 2.60
C LEU A 317 -3.29 -6.36 3.13
N PHE A 318 -4.49 -6.14 3.66
CA PHE A 318 -5.08 -4.80 3.79
C PHE A 318 -4.24 -3.86 4.68
N ARG A 319 -3.80 -4.30 5.86
CA ARG A 319 -3.05 -3.43 6.79
C ARG A 319 -1.72 -2.95 6.23
N GLY A 320 -1.09 -3.71 5.33
CA GLY A 320 0.15 -3.30 4.68
C GLY A 320 -0.04 -2.04 3.85
N ILE A 321 -1.17 -1.95 3.15
CA ILE A 321 -1.54 -0.83 2.28
C ILE A 321 -1.80 0.43 3.13
N PHE A 322 -2.48 0.29 4.27
CA PHE A 322 -2.63 1.39 5.22
C PHE A 322 -1.27 1.92 5.66
N VAL A 323 -0.39 1.03 6.15
CA VAL A 323 0.91 1.40 6.71
C VAL A 323 1.78 2.12 5.69
N ARG A 324 1.76 1.70 4.43
CA ARG A 324 2.49 2.34 3.33
C ARG A 324 2.20 3.84 3.24
N TYR A 325 0.94 4.23 3.24
CA TYR A 325 0.55 5.64 3.16
C TYR A 325 0.56 6.35 4.51
N PHE A 326 0.50 5.61 5.61
CA PHE A 326 0.53 6.16 6.96
C PHE A 326 1.85 6.88 7.27
N LEU A 327 2.96 6.43 6.68
CA LEU A 327 4.25 7.13 6.79
C LEU A 327 4.18 8.56 6.24
N ASP A 328 3.53 8.77 5.09
CA ASP A 328 3.42 10.10 4.50
C ASP A 328 2.57 11.03 5.39
N MET A 329 1.50 10.50 6.00
CA MET A 329 0.71 11.22 7.00
C MET A 329 1.54 11.57 8.26
N VAL A 330 2.41 10.67 8.72
CA VAL A 330 3.33 10.93 9.84
C VAL A 330 4.34 12.03 9.48
N LYS A 331 4.85 12.03 8.24
CA LYS A 331 5.80 13.03 7.74
C LYS A 331 5.17 14.42 7.60
N GLN A 332 3.85 14.52 7.45
CA GLN A 332 3.15 15.78 7.30
C GLN A 332 3.51 16.78 8.42
N PRO A 333 3.81 18.06 8.09
CA PRO A 333 4.08 19.07 9.09
C PRO A 333 2.85 19.33 9.96
N THR A 334 3.09 19.67 11.22
CA THR A 334 2.01 19.97 12.16
C THR A 334 1.47 21.38 11.95
N ASN A 335 0.17 21.54 12.16
CA ASN A 335 -0.52 22.82 12.19
C ASN A 335 -1.74 22.71 13.13
N SER A 336 -2.68 23.65 13.06
CA SER A 336 -3.90 23.61 13.89
C SER A 336 -4.81 22.42 13.59
N LEU A 337 -4.75 21.85 12.37
CA LEU A 337 -5.59 20.73 11.91
C LEU A 337 -4.93 19.38 12.18
N TYR A 338 -3.61 19.30 12.08
CA TYR A 338 -2.81 18.16 12.47
C TYR A 338 -1.85 18.54 13.62
N PRO A 339 -2.36 18.63 14.86
CA PRO A 339 -1.56 19.07 15.99
C PRO A 339 -0.54 18.01 16.41
N GLU A 340 0.52 18.47 17.06
CA GLU A 340 1.63 17.66 17.60
C GLU A 340 1.14 16.44 18.41
N LYS A 341 0.07 16.60 19.20
CA LYS A 341 -0.55 15.51 19.97
C LYS A 341 -1.04 14.37 19.07
N THR A 342 -1.69 14.67 17.96
CA THR A 342 -2.19 13.66 17.02
C THR A 342 -1.04 13.01 16.28
N LYS A 343 -0.06 13.80 15.83
CA LYS A 343 1.17 13.29 15.21
C LYS A 343 1.93 12.32 16.11
N ASN A 344 2.12 12.67 17.38
CA ASN A 344 2.78 11.80 18.36
C ASN A 344 2.00 10.52 18.61
N LYS A 345 0.66 10.56 18.56
CA LYS A 345 -0.16 9.34 18.64
C LYS A 345 0.05 8.45 17.41
N PHE A 346 0.14 9.02 16.22
CA PHE A 346 0.38 8.27 14.99
C PHE A 346 1.77 7.65 14.98
N ILE A 347 2.78 8.42 15.39
CA ILE A 347 4.15 7.92 15.59
C ILE A 347 4.14 6.75 16.59
N ALA A 348 3.49 6.91 17.74
CA ALA A 348 3.41 5.85 18.75
C ALA A 348 2.76 4.57 18.19
N ALA A 349 1.67 4.69 17.42
CA ALA A 349 1.03 3.54 16.78
C ALA A 349 1.96 2.84 15.76
N LEU A 350 2.69 3.60 14.95
CA LEU A 350 3.68 3.07 14.01
C LEU A 350 4.81 2.32 14.74
N ARG A 351 5.37 2.95 15.79
CA ARG A 351 6.45 2.38 16.62
C ARG A 351 5.99 1.09 17.29
N SER A 352 4.88 1.14 18.02
CA SER A 352 4.40 0.00 18.81
C SER A 352 4.02 -1.18 17.93
N CYS A 353 3.45 -0.91 16.75
CA CYS A 353 3.05 -1.96 15.83
C CYS A 353 4.28 -2.71 15.26
N SER A 354 5.31 -1.98 14.83
CA SER A 354 6.56 -2.59 14.36
C SER A 354 7.31 -3.29 15.48
N ASP A 355 7.41 -2.70 16.67
CA ASP A 355 8.08 -3.31 17.82
C ASP A 355 7.45 -4.67 18.19
N VAL A 356 6.11 -4.76 18.20
CA VAL A 356 5.40 -6.02 18.49
C VAL A 356 5.60 -7.05 17.39
N LEU A 357 5.42 -6.66 16.11
CA LEU A 357 5.67 -7.52 14.95
C LEU A 357 7.08 -8.12 15.00
N TRP A 358 8.08 -7.25 15.13
CA TRP A 358 9.48 -7.68 15.17
C TRP A 358 9.80 -8.56 16.39
N THR A 359 9.21 -8.28 17.55
CA THR A 359 9.58 -9.05 18.76
C THR A 359 8.87 -10.40 18.84
N LEU A 360 7.65 -10.51 18.33
CA LEU A 360 6.78 -11.66 18.61
C LEU A 360 6.38 -12.49 17.39
N ALA A 361 6.38 -11.91 16.19
CA ALA A 361 5.67 -12.48 15.05
C ALA A 361 6.55 -13.25 14.06
N HIS A 362 7.78 -13.56 14.43
CA HIS A 362 8.68 -14.35 13.59
C HIS A 362 9.43 -15.40 14.43
N PRO A 363 9.78 -16.57 13.85
CA PRO A 363 10.67 -17.53 14.52
C PRO A 363 12.08 -16.98 14.65
N GLU A 364 12.86 -17.45 15.63
CA GLU A 364 14.27 -17.05 15.76
C GLU A 364 15.06 -17.41 14.50
N GLY A 365 15.69 -16.40 13.87
CA GLY A 365 16.50 -16.60 12.66
C GLY A 365 15.71 -16.62 11.34
N TYR A 366 14.38 -16.52 11.36
CA TYR A 366 13.52 -16.54 10.18
C TYR A 366 12.61 -15.32 10.16
N TYR A 367 12.71 -14.49 9.12
CA TYR A 367 11.95 -13.24 9.01
C TYR A 367 10.84 -13.40 7.97
N VAL A 368 9.85 -14.20 8.35
CA VAL A 368 8.60 -14.41 7.60
C VAL A 368 7.42 -14.05 8.49
N TRP A 369 6.36 -13.52 7.89
CA TRP A 369 5.28 -12.86 8.60
C TRP A 369 3.93 -13.49 8.30
N GLU A 370 3.11 -13.61 9.34
CA GLU A 370 1.71 -14.00 9.22
C GLU A 370 0.76 -12.86 9.63
N TYR A 371 -0.54 -13.05 9.45
CA TYR A 371 -1.58 -12.07 9.81
C TYR A 371 -1.63 -11.73 11.30
N ASP A 372 -1.19 -12.66 12.17
CA ASP A 372 -1.11 -12.44 13.60
C ASP A 372 0.24 -11.80 13.94
N TRP A 373 0.27 -10.47 13.95
CA TRP A 373 1.46 -9.68 14.24
C TRP A 373 1.90 -9.73 15.72
N ALA A 374 1.21 -10.49 16.57
CA ALA A 374 1.60 -10.69 17.96
C ALA A 374 2.07 -12.13 18.24
N LYS A 375 2.20 -12.97 17.20
CA LYS A 375 2.54 -14.39 17.36
C LYS A 375 3.26 -14.97 16.14
N ALA A 376 4.40 -15.60 16.38
CA ALA A 376 5.13 -16.31 15.34
C ALA A 376 4.28 -17.45 14.73
N PRO A 377 4.38 -17.68 13.40
CA PRO A 377 3.62 -18.72 12.75
C PRO A 377 4.15 -20.11 13.15
N THR A 378 3.24 -21.09 13.25
CA THR A 378 3.56 -22.47 13.65
C THR A 378 3.00 -23.46 12.65
N PHE A 379 3.54 -24.68 12.62
CA PHE A 379 2.92 -25.79 11.87
C PHE A 379 1.42 -25.92 12.20
N GLY A 380 0.61 -26.27 11.21
CA GLY A 380 -0.84 -26.32 11.32
C GLY A 380 -1.53 -24.97 11.15
N ASN A 381 -0.82 -23.90 10.75
CA ASN A 381 -1.42 -22.56 10.67
C ASN A 381 -2.46 -22.40 9.54
N ARG A 382 -2.43 -23.23 8.50
CA ARG A 382 -3.35 -23.14 7.34
C ARG A 382 -3.82 -24.52 6.87
N ASP A 383 -4.95 -24.52 6.16
CA ASP A 383 -5.51 -25.66 5.41
C ASP A 383 -5.76 -26.95 6.20
N ASN A 384 -5.86 -26.88 7.54
CA ASN A 384 -5.95 -28.04 8.43
C ASN A 384 -4.81 -29.06 8.23
N ARG A 385 -3.61 -28.59 7.86
CA ARG A 385 -2.41 -29.41 7.64
C ARG A 385 -1.43 -29.28 8.81
N GLU A 386 -1.60 -30.09 9.83
CA GLU A 386 -0.77 -30.12 11.07
C GLU A 386 0.73 -30.41 10.83
N ASP A 387 1.05 -30.97 9.67
CA ASP A 387 2.39 -31.29 9.20
C ASP A 387 3.04 -30.17 8.37
N ARG A 388 2.31 -29.08 8.11
CA ARG A 388 2.74 -27.99 7.22
C ARG A 388 2.70 -26.62 7.90
N LEU A 389 3.71 -25.81 7.62
CA LEU A 389 3.75 -24.38 7.93
C LEU A 389 3.68 -23.63 6.59
N THR A 390 2.65 -22.84 6.36
CA THR A 390 2.43 -22.12 5.09
C THR A 390 2.40 -20.62 5.33
N ILE A 391 3.19 -19.86 4.58
CA ILE A 391 3.15 -18.39 4.57
C ILE A 391 2.66 -17.95 3.20
N SER A 392 1.53 -17.24 3.15
CA SER A 392 1.02 -16.68 1.90
C SER A 392 1.62 -15.32 1.61
N LEU A 393 1.73 -14.97 0.34
CA LEU A 393 2.21 -13.65 -0.08
C LEU A 393 1.37 -12.53 0.54
N ASN A 394 0.05 -12.72 0.59
CA ASN A 394 -0.85 -11.72 1.15
C ASN A 394 -0.65 -11.49 2.66
N ALA A 395 -0.07 -12.46 3.39
CA ALA A 395 0.27 -12.28 4.80
C ALA A 395 1.69 -11.76 5.01
N GLU A 396 2.62 -12.21 4.17
CA GLU A 396 4.02 -11.79 4.20
C GLU A 396 4.16 -10.29 3.89
N VAL A 397 3.51 -9.85 2.81
CA VAL A 397 3.69 -8.50 2.25
C VAL A 397 3.40 -7.39 3.27
N PRO A 398 2.31 -7.46 4.06
CA PRO A 398 2.04 -6.47 5.10
C PRO A 398 3.09 -6.43 6.20
N GLY A 399 3.57 -7.60 6.65
CA GLY A 399 4.61 -7.68 7.68
C GLY A 399 5.91 -7.04 7.19
N ALA A 400 6.37 -7.46 6.01
CA ALA A 400 7.55 -6.90 5.37
C ALA A 400 7.41 -5.38 5.11
N THR A 401 6.22 -4.93 4.66
CA THR A 401 5.91 -3.51 4.50
C THR A 401 6.02 -2.76 5.82
N MET A 402 5.50 -3.30 6.93
CA MET A 402 5.60 -2.65 8.24
C MET A 402 7.07 -2.49 8.69
N ILE A 403 7.92 -3.50 8.46
CA ILE A 403 9.34 -3.43 8.79
C ILE A 403 10.07 -2.39 7.92
N GLU A 404 9.84 -2.40 6.61
CA GLU A 404 10.43 -1.40 5.70
C GLU A 404 9.96 0.01 6.05
N ILE A 405 8.67 0.22 6.28
CA ILE A 405 8.13 1.53 6.65
C ILE A 405 8.67 2.03 7.99
N ARG A 406 8.87 1.13 8.95
CA ARG A 406 9.54 1.48 10.20
C ARG A 406 10.99 1.92 9.97
N ALA A 407 11.76 1.20 9.15
CA ALA A 407 13.13 1.60 8.81
C ALA A 407 13.18 2.96 8.09
N ARG A 408 12.28 3.18 7.14
CA ARG A 408 12.13 4.45 6.42
C ARG A 408 11.70 5.59 7.33
N TYR A 409 10.88 5.32 8.35
CA TYR A 409 10.58 6.30 9.40
C TYR A 409 11.83 6.71 10.18
N GLU A 410 12.69 5.76 10.58
CA GLU A 410 13.94 6.10 11.28
C GLU A 410 14.90 6.87 10.39
N ASP A 411 14.97 6.54 9.10
CA ASP A 411 15.74 7.29 8.09
C ASP A 411 15.24 8.73 7.93
N TRP A 412 13.92 8.93 7.96
CA TRP A 412 13.30 10.26 7.97
C TRP A 412 13.65 11.05 9.22
N VAL A 413 13.57 10.44 10.41
CA VAL A 413 13.94 11.09 11.69
C VAL A 413 15.42 11.51 11.69
N GLN A 414 16.29 10.71 11.07
CA GLN A 414 17.71 11.02 10.89
C GLN A 414 17.98 12.05 9.78
N GLY A 415 16.95 12.51 9.07
CA GLY A 415 17.05 13.52 8.02
C GLY A 415 17.70 13.01 6.73
N LYS A 416 17.63 11.70 6.43
CA LYS A 416 18.12 11.17 5.15
C LYS A 416 17.39 11.81 3.97
N ALA A 417 18.15 12.20 2.96
CA ALA A 417 17.63 12.96 1.82
C ALA A 417 16.57 12.20 1.01
N THR A 418 16.66 10.87 0.96
CA THR A 418 15.71 9.96 0.30
C THR A 418 14.32 10.01 0.90
N GLU A 419 14.19 10.41 2.16
CA GLU A 419 12.93 10.45 2.88
C GLU A 419 12.35 11.87 2.99
N LYS A 420 12.96 12.84 2.31
CA LYS A 420 12.38 14.18 2.17
C LYS A 420 10.99 14.07 1.55
N ALA A 421 10.09 14.89 2.09
CA ALA A 421 8.74 15.01 1.57
C ALA A 421 8.74 15.30 0.06
N ASN A 422 7.99 14.48 -0.68
CA ASN A 422 7.95 14.51 -2.14
C ASN A 422 6.57 14.94 -2.65
N TRP A 423 5.95 15.94 -2.02
CA TRP A 423 4.65 16.49 -2.42
C TRP A 423 4.79 17.79 -3.23
N VAL A 424 3.80 18.06 -4.07
CA VAL A 424 3.67 19.32 -4.82
C VAL A 424 2.91 20.32 -3.97
N GLY A 425 3.41 21.55 -3.85
CA GLY A 425 2.76 22.62 -3.08
C GLY A 425 1.67 23.39 -3.84
N PRO A 426 0.88 24.23 -3.15
CA PRO A 426 -0.30 24.89 -3.70
C PRO A 426 -0.01 25.94 -4.79
N ASP A 427 1.23 26.40 -4.90
CA ASP A 427 1.64 27.41 -5.87
C ASP A 427 1.54 26.92 -7.33
N PHE A 428 1.54 25.60 -7.56
CA PHE A 428 1.29 25.02 -8.88
C PHE A 428 -0.20 24.72 -9.10
N GLY A 429 -0.91 24.22 -8.09
CA GLY A 429 -2.35 23.92 -8.18
C GLY A 429 -3.18 25.13 -8.60
N LYS A 430 -2.87 26.32 -8.04
CA LYS A 430 -3.57 27.57 -8.38
C LYS A 430 -3.40 28.00 -9.84
N LYS A 431 -2.27 27.68 -10.48
CA LYS A 431 -2.03 27.99 -11.89
C LYS A 431 -2.76 27.06 -12.86
N ALA A 432 -3.15 25.87 -12.40
CA ALA A 432 -3.89 24.90 -13.21
C ALA A 432 -5.41 25.13 -13.17
N GLU A 433 -5.90 25.92 -12.20
CA GLU A 433 -7.30 26.33 -12.05
C GLU A 433 -7.63 27.66 -12.75
N GLU A 434 -6.61 28.46 -13.06
CA GLU A 434 -6.66 29.68 -13.89
C GLU A 434 -6.59 29.34 -15.38
#